data_AF-A0A6P0M5Q0-F1
#
_entry.id   AF-A0A6P0M5Q0-F1
#
_cell.length_a   1.000
_cell.length_b   1.000
_cell.length_c   1.000
_cell.angle_alpha   90.00
_cell.angle_beta   90.00
_cell.angle_gamma   90.00
#
_symmetry.space_group_name_H-M   'P 1'
#
loop_
_entity.id
_entity.type
_entity.pdbx_description
1 polymer ?
#
loop_
_entity_poly.entity_id
_entity_poly.type
_entity_poly.pdbx_seq_one_letter_code
_entity_poly.pdbx_strand_id
1 'polypeptide(L)'
;NFRSQEFVLADQPVAYWRLDETTSITAVDSSGNGFNGTYRNGVIQGVPGVSGTAGEFDGNNDAVDVGIIAPGSALDISNKSFTVEAWVKPNELKEQSYVGIHPSNNRNDGDGDSLYFRVTSNGSVRFGDFPDDLETLNNVIEPDTWYHIVATYDQSSDRNTIFVNGKRVTGNDQGAFEGQDPRFLIGAWRNIGDQAFNGVIDEVAVYDKALSRESITSHFLLGQLNLGVSPESLPGSGANAGNIKVTADDITISGVSPTHSDIASGLVSSSSGNFSGVAGEITIDTDSLKVEERGEINVSSQTALAGDIKIKTDSLKVEDGGIITVRSEEGRAGNLDITANSLLLNKGTLFAETAQTPNPGESGAEITLNVSDLIQLKNESLISAQASGEATGGNITINNNPFLIVFPPTSSNGSDIIANAPMGQGGNITINAFSIFGDIEERKAIPDNRTNDIDASGTTDGVVNINTENDFLEREPNSLPTDPAQPQFDQRCQPSNSTGSRFINTGRGGIPPRPGEISSNSPWEDIRRPTTRGRYRSRTALVKPPVQPPTTPKPKRIIEAQGIMIDAEGNIFLTAYPTTVTPDGFRQVPGSCYLR
;
A
#
# COMPACT_ATOMS: atom_id res chain seq x y z
N ASN A 1 -14.56 14.34 -16.11
CA ASN A 1 -15.03 15.32 -15.12
C ASN A 1 -16.16 14.77 -14.25
N PHE A 2 -16.02 13.60 -13.63
CA PHE A 2 -17.09 12.96 -12.81
C PHE A 2 -16.58 12.45 -11.43
N ARG A 3 -15.39 12.85 -10.97
CA ARG A 3 -14.68 12.13 -9.89
C ARG A 3 -14.92 12.64 -8.46
N SER A 4 -15.43 13.85 -8.23
CA SER A 4 -15.69 14.39 -6.87
C SER A 4 -16.91 13.75 -6.20
N GLN A 5 -18.01 13.62 -6.96
CA GLN A 5 -19.27 13.05 -6.48
C GLN A 5 -19.11 11.62 -5.94
N GLU A 6 -18.26 10.80 -6.55
CA GLU A 6 -18.10 9.39 -6.17
C GLU A 6 -17.57 9.21 -4.75
N PHE A 7 -16.70 10.10 -4.27
CA PHE A 7 -16.09 9.98 -2.94
C PHE A 7 -16.99 10.54 -1.83
N VAL A 8 -17.59 11.72 -2.07
CA VAL A 8 -18.59 12.28 -1.15
C VAL A 8 -19.71 11.27 -0.93
N LEU A 9 -20.21 10.63 -2.01
CA LEU A 9 -21.22 9.57 -1.93
C LEU A 9 -20.69 8.24 -1.36
N ALA A 10 -19.42 7.88 -1.60
CA ALA A 10 -18.83 6.67 -1.01
C ALA A 10 -18.81 6.74 0.52
N ASP A 11 -18.68 7.94 1.08
CA ASP A 11 -18.78 8.17 2.52
C ASP A 11 -20.21 8.23 3.07
N GLN A 12 -21.22 8.02 2.21
CA GLN A 12 -22.64 7.87 2.57
C GLN A 12 -23.19 9.07 3.36
N PRO A 13 -23.31 10.26 2.74
CA PRO A 13 -23.88 11.42 3.40
C PRO A 13 -25.37 11.19 3.63
N VAL A 14 -25.90 11.72 4.73
CA VAL A 14 -27.34 11.71 4.99
C VAL A 14 -28.08 12.71 4.10
N ALA A 15 -27.42 13.82 3.73
CA ALA A 15 -27.90 14.77 2.75
C ALA A 15 -26.72 15.41 2.02
N TYR A 16 -26.88 15.68 0.72
CA TYR A 16 -25.81 16.23 -0.11
C TYR A 16 -26.36 17.11 -1.23
N TRP A 17 -26.17 18.42 -1.12
CA TRP A 17 -26.60 19.40 -2.11
C TRP A 17 -25.40 19.88 -2.92
N ARG A 18 -25.34 19.42 -4.17
CA ARG A 18 -24.31 19.81 -5.13
C ARG A 18 -24.49 21.23 -5.66
N LEU A 19 -25.69 21.80 -5.55
CA LEU A 19 -26.03 23.13 -6.08
C LEU A 19 -25.71 23.30 -7.58
N ASP A 20 -25.80 22.18 -8.30
CA ASP A 20 -25.43 22.03 -9.71
C ASP A 20 -26.58 22.45 -10.67
N GLU A 21 -27.67 22.95 -10.11
CA GLU A 21 -28.80 23.41 -10.90
C GLU A 21 -28.47 24.74 -11.60
N THR A 22 -28.97 24.89 -12.83
CA THR A 22 -28.79 26.12 -13.62
C THR A 22 -30.05 26.99 -13.65
N THR A 23 -31.22 26.36 -13.58
CA THR A 23 -32.53 27.02 -13.44
C THR A 23 -33.53 26.07 -12.77
N SER A 24 -33.62 26.10 -11.44
CA SER A 24 -34.53 25.27 -10.65
C SER A 24 -35.07 26.04 -9.45
N ILE A 25 -36.27 25.69 -8.98
CA ILE A 25 -36.75 26.13 -7.65
C ILE A 25 -36.27 25.17 -6.54
N THR A 26 -35.80 24.00 -6.93
CA THR A 26 -35.39 22.91 -6.03
C THR A 26 -33.88 22.72 -6.10
N ALA A 27 -33.21 22.76 -4.95
CA ALA A 27 -31.86 22.26 -4.77
C ALA A 27 -31.94 20.76 -4.45
N VAL A 28 -31.44 19.90 -5.33
CA VAL A 28 -31.64 18.46 -5.21
C VAL A 28 -30.66 17.86 -4.22
N ASP A 29 -31.18 17.02 -3.33
CA ASP A 29 -30.37 16.14 -2.47
C ASP A 29 -29.90 14.91 -3.27
N SER A 30 -28.60 14.89 -3.55
CA SER A 30 -27.90 13.85 -4.30
C SER A 30 -27.56 12.61 -3.48
N SER A 31 -27.76 12.62 -2.15
CA SER A 31 -27.57 11.43 -1.30
C SER A 31 -28.59 10.31 -1.60
N GLY A 32 -29.74 10.68 -2.17
CA GLY A 32 -30.88 9.79 -2.41
C GLY A 32 -31.88 9.72 -1.26
N ASN A 33 -31.66 10.45 -0.15
CA ASN A 33 -32.57 10.45 1.00
C ASN A 33 -33.73 11.46 0.90
N GLY A 34 -33.68 12.35 -0.10
CA GLY A 34 -34.82 13.20 -0.49
C GLY A 34 -34.95 14.47 0.34
N PHE A 35 -33.90 14.92 1.00
CA PHE A 35 -33.86 16.20 1.74
C PHE A 35 -33.67 17.39 0.78
N ASN A 36 -34.51 17.49 -0.25
CA ASN A 36 -34.41 18.57 -1.22
C ASN A 36 -34.62 19.94 -0.58
N GLY A 37 -33.81 20.91 -0.97
CA GLY A 37 -33.95 22.31 -0.59
C GLY A 37 -34.79 23.11 -1.60
N THR A 38 -35.26 24.28 -1.19
CA THR A 38 -35.91 25.25 -2.07
C THR A 38 -35.04 26.50 -2.20
N TYR A 39 -34.65 26.88 -3.40
CA TYR A 39 -33.98 28.16 -3.65
C TYR A 39 -34.94 29.32 -3.34
N ARG A 40 -34.48 30.31 -2.56
CA ARG A 40 -35.27 31.47 -2.13
C ARG A 40 -34.64 32.78 -2.60
N ASN A 41 -35.50 33.74 -2.89
CA ASN A 41 -35.22 35.16 -3.07
C ASN A 41 -34.23 35.59 -4.16
N GLY A 42 -33.69 34.65 -4.95
CA GLY A 42 -32.97 35.01 -6.17
C GLY A 42 -31.56 34.44 -6.29
N VAL A 43 -31.16 33.49 -5.42
CA VAL A 43 -29.90 32.72 -5.53
C VAL A 43 -29.57 32.46 -7.00
N ILE A 44 -28.45 33.00 -7.45
CA ILE A 44 -28.00 32.86 -8.83
C ILE A 44 -27.45 31.45 -8.98
N GLN A 45 -28.05 30.70 -9.89
CA GLN A 45 -27.73 29.31 -10.18
C GLN A 45 -26.82 29.19 -11.40
N GLY A 46 -26.06 28.11 -11.50
CA GLY A 46 -25.24 27.83 -12.67
C GLY A 46 -23.95 28.63 -12.77
N VAL A 47 -23.51 29.29 -11.68
CA VAL A 47 -22.19 29.94 -11.67
C VAL A 47 -21.08 28.88 -11.59
N PRO A 48 -19.85 29.16 -12.03
CA PRO A 48 -18.76 28.18 -11.95
C PRO A 48 -18.50 27.70 -10.51
N GLY A 49 -18.62 26.40 -10.29
CA GLY A 49 -18.42 25.75 -9.00
C GLY A 49 -17.04 25.12 -8.83
N VAL A 50 -16.79 24.54 -7.64
CA VAL A 50 -15.65 23.65 -7.40
C VAL A 50 -15.77 22.38 -8.24
N SER A 51 -16.99 21.92 -8.50
CA SER A 51 -17.26 20.73 -9.27
C SER A 51 -18.54 20.90 -10.10
N GLY A 52 -18.39 21.44 -11.31
CA GLY A 52 -19.53 21.75 -12.16
C GLY A 52 -19.99 23.20 -11.94
N THR A 53 -21.18 23.35 -11.38
CA THR A 53 -21.83 24.64 -11.11
C THR A 53 -22.20 24.76 -9.63
N ALA A 54 -22.43 25.99 -9.19
CA ALA A 54 -22.70 26.33 -7.80
C ALA A 54 -23.82 27.38 -7.67
N GLY A 55 -24.19 27.70 -6.44
CA GLY A 55 -25.09 28.80 -6.10
C GLY A 55 -24.34 30.04 -5.62
N GLU A 56 -24.66 31.20 -6.17
CA GLU A 56 -24.18 32.51 -5.71
C GLU A 56 -25.29 33.23 -4.93
N PHE A 57 -24.92 33.71 -3.74
CA PHE A 57 -25.77 34.32 -2.73
C PHE A 57 -25.39 35.78 -2.54
N ASP A 58 -26.38 36.67 -2.52
CA ASP A 58 -26.18 38.13 -2.53
C ASP A 58 -25.84 38.77 -1.16
N GLY A 59 -25.87 37.99 -0.08
CA GLY A 59 -25.63 38.47 1.28
C GLY A 59 -26.75 39.29 1.91
N ASN A 60 -27.95 39.33 1.32
CA ASN A 60 -29.11 40.04 1.86
C ASN A 60 -30.20 39.10 2.34
N ASN A 61 -30.76 38.28 1.43
CA ASN A 61 -31.90 37.41 1.74
C ASN A 61 -31.94 36.13 0.89
N ASP A 62 -30.86 35.80 0.20
CA ASP A 62 -30.71 34.55 -0.52
C ASP A 62 -30.47 33.37 0.43
N ALA A 63 -31.12 32.24 0.15
CA ALA A 63 -30.92 31.00 0.89
C ALA A 63 -31.42 29.78 0.10
N VAL A 64 -30.88 28.60 0.40
CA VAL A 64 -31.56 27.33 0.15
C VAL A 64 -32.25 26.88 1.43
N ASP A 65 -33.55 26.74 1.35
CA ASP A 65 -34.42 26.38 2.46
C ASP A 65 -34.77 24.90 2.41
N VAL A 66 -34.08 24.09 3.22
CA VAL A 66 -34.33 22.63 3.35
C VAL A 66 -35.57 22.36 4.22
N GLY A 67 -35.97 23.33 5.03
CA GLY A 67 -37.16 23.26 5.87
C GLY A 67 -36.87 22.74 7.27
N ILE A 68 -37.94 22.36 7.97
CA ILE A 68 -37.85 21.84 9.34
C ILE A 68 -37.47 20.36 9.27
N ILE A 69 -36.40 20.01 9.98
CA ILE A 69 -35.93 18.64 10.08
C ILE A 69 -36.83 17.90 11.07
N ALA A 70 -37.47 16.82 10.60
CA ALA A 70 -38.34 16.02 11.45
C ALA A 70 -37.49 15.26 12.49
N PRO A 71 -37.88 15.26 13.78
CA PRO A 71 -37.21 14.47 14.80
C PRO A 71 -37.11 12.99 14.41
N GLY A 72 -35.93 12.41 14.57
CA GLY A 72 -35.61 11.03 14.19
C GLY A 72 -35.45 10.75 12.70
N SER A 73 -35.51 11.77 11.84
CA SER A 73 -35.16 11.61 10.41
C SER A 73 -33.66 11.38 10.22
N ALA A 74 -33.24 10.94 9.03
CA ALA A 74 -31.82 10.70 8.75
C ALA A 74 -30.97 11.98 8.84
N LEU A 75 -31.54 13.15 8.55
CA LEU A 75 -30.87 14.45 8.70
C LEU A 75 -30.96 15.02 10.14
N ASP A 76 -31.63 14.33 11.06
CA ASP A 76 -31.63 14.67 12.48
C ASP A 76 -30.32 14.20 13.13
N ILE A 77 -29.36 15.12 13.15
CA ILE A 77 -28.01 14.96 13.73
C ILE A 77 -27.94 15.34 15.22
N SER A 78 -29.07 15.63 15.86
CA SER A 78 -29.10 15.91 17.30
C SER A 78 -28.64 14.71 18.13
N ASN A 79 -27.90 14.97 19.20
CA ASN A 79 -27.40 14.01 20.18
C ASN A 79 -26.61 12.84 19.57
N LYS A 80 -25.84 13.09 18.50
CA LYS A 80 -25.06 12.09 17.75
C LYS A 80 -23.75 12.71 17.25
N SER A 81 -22.80 11.86 16.85
CA SER A 81 -21.68 12.32 16.03
C SER A 81 -22.17 12.82 14.67
N PHE A 82 -21.52 13.83 14.10
CA PHE A 82 -21.87 14.34 12.78
C PHE A 82 -20.67 15.00 12.09
N THR A 83 -20.84 15.22 10.79
CA THR A 83 -19.96 16.08 9.98
C THR A 83 -20.80 16.96 9.08
N VAL A 84 -20.45 18.24 8.99
CA VAL A 84 -20.99 19.17 7.99
C VAL A 84 -19.82 19.72 7.18
N GLU A 85 -19.89 19.60 5.86
CA GLU A 85 -18.90 20.16 4.94
C GLU A 85 -19.54 21.03 3.87
N ALA A 86 -18.79 22.02 3.42
CA ALA A 86 -19.15 22.87 2.28
C ALA A 86 -17.90 23.42 1.61
N TRP A 87 -17.97 23.64 0.30
CA TRP A 87 -17.08 24.55 -0.40
C TRP A 87 -17.67 25.95 -0.39
N VAL A 88 -16.87 26.93 0.02
CA VAL A 88 -17.31 28.33 0.09
C VAL A 88 -16.28 29.26 -0.54
N LYS A 89 -16.76 30.30 -1.21
CA LYS A 89 -15.97 31.41 -1.74
C LYS A 89 -16.67 32.72 -1.38
N PRO A 90 -16.32 33.35 -0.24
CA PRO A 90 -16.95 34.60 0.18
C PRO A 90 -16.51 35.76 -0.72
N ASN A 91 -17.42 36.63 -1.14
CA ASN A 91 -17.08 37.86 -1.89
C ASN A 91 -16.50 38.96 -0.97
N GLU A 92 -16.83 38.90 0.32
CA GLU A 92 -16.36 39.83 1.35
C GLU A 92 -16.27 39.12 2.71
N LEU A 93 -15.47 39.64 3.65
CA LEU A 93 -15.44 39.15 5.03
C LEU A 93 -16.39 39.97 5.89
N LYS A 94 -17.45 39.32 6.36
CA LYS A 94 -18.39 39.85 7.35
C LYS A 94 -18.92 38.69 8.18
N GLU A 95 -19.68 39.01 9.22
CA GLU A 95 -20.39 38.01 10.01
C GLU A 95 -21.48 37.32 9.16
N GLN A 96 -21.18 36.16 8.55
CA GLN A 96 -22.07 35.48 7.61
C GLN A 96 -22.02 33.95 7.70
N SER A 97 -23.18 33.31 7.59
CA SER A 97 -23.34 31.86 7.79
C SER A 97 -23.60 31.16 6.46
N TYR A 98 -22.77 30.17 6.15
CA TYR A 98 -22.94 29.35 4.94
C TYR A 98 -23.85 28.14 5.19
N VAL A 99 -23.92 27.65 6.42
CA VAL A 99 -24.94 26.68 6.87
C VAL A 99 -25.46 27.09 8.25
N GLY A 100 -26.78 27.01 8.43
CA GLY A 100 -27.48 27.29 9.69
C GLY A 100 -28.49 26.20 10.02
N ILE A 101 -28.49 25.75 11.27
CA ILE A 101 -29.40 24.74 11.81
C ILE A 101 -29.96 25.31 13.11
N HIS A 102 -31.15 25.91 13.07
CA HIS A 102 -31.68 26.69 14.19
C HIS A 102 -33.11 26.27 14.55
N PRO A 103 -33.53 26.29 15.83
CA PRO A 103 -34.89 25.98 16.23
C PRO A 103 -35.92 26.77 15.41
N SER A 104 -36.90 26.03 14.86
CA SER A 104 -37.92 26.60 13.96
C SER A 104 -38.85 27.61 14.64
N ASN A 105 -38.91 27.61 15.97
CA ASN A 105 -39.68 28.54 16.78
C ASN A 105 -38.97 29.88 17.02
N ASN A 106 -37.75 30.07 16.48
CA ASN A 106 -36.91 31.27 16.66
C ASN A 106 -36.61 31.63 18.11
N ARG A 107 -36.71 30.67 19.02
CA ARG A 107 -36.36 30.89 20.42
C ARG A 107 -34.92 30.47 20.65
N ASN A 108 -34.13 31.37 21.23
CA ASN A 108 -32.87 31.01 21.86
C ASN A 108 -33.21 30.45 23.24
N ASP A 109 -33.45 29.14 23.35
CA ASP A 109 -33.99 28.51 24.57
C ASP A 109 -32.95 27.78 25.43
N GLY A 110 -31.71 27.59 24.96
CA GLY A 110 -30.66 26.91 25.73
C GLY A 110 -29.34 26.72 24.98
N ASP A 111 -28.34 26.24 25.70
CA ASP A 111 -27.04 25.81 25.15
C ASP A 111 -27.25 24.50 24.35
N GLY A 112 -26.69 24.38 23.14
CA GLY A 112 -26.83 23.17 22.30
C GLY A 112 -28.07 23.13 21.39
N ASP A 113 -28.89 24.19 21.36
CA ASP A 113 -30.13 24.20 20.57
C ASP A 113 -29.93 24.57 19.08
N SER A 114 -28.81 25.21 18.72
CA SER A 114 -28.55 25.74 17.37
C SER A 114 -27.14 25.43 16.90
N LEU A 115 -27.00 25.03 15.63
CA LEU A 115 -25.71 25.01 14.94
C LEU A 115 -25.60 26.12 13.91
N TYR A 116 -24.43 26.74 13.82
CA TYR A 116 -24.08 27.57 12.68
C TYR A 116 -22.62 27.42 12.29
N PHE A 117 -22.41 27.54 10.99
CA PHE A 117 -21.11 27.46 10.35
C PHE A 117 -20.88 28.74 9.56
N ARG A 118 -19.81 29.45 9.90
CA ARG A 118 -19.67 30.87 9.58
C ARG A 118 -18.26 31.26 9.19
N VAL A 119 -18.17 32.26 8.31
CA VAL A 119 -16.98 33.08 8.09
C VAL A 119 -17.21 34.41 8.81
N THR A 120 -16.20 34.89 9.55
CA THR A 120 -16.30 36.14 10.32
C THR A 120 -15.69 37.33 9.58
N SER A 121 -15.90 38.53 10.13
CA SER A 121 -15.29 39.77 9.62
C SER A 121 -13.75 39.81 9.65
N ASN A 122 -13.10 38.94 10.44
CA ASN A 122 -11.64 38.87 10.55
C ASN A 122 -11.02 37.69 9.78
N GLY A 123 -11.82 36.97 8.98
CA GLY A 123 -11.37 35.82 8.20
C GLY A 123 -11.19 34.55 9.02
N SER A 124 -11.73 34.46 10.24
CA SER A 124 -11.83 33.20 10.97
C SER A 124 -13.04 32.38 10.50
N VAL A 125 -12.96 31.07 10.72
CA VAL A 125 -14.08 30.14 10.59
C VAL A 125 -14.61 29.85 11.98
N ARG A 126 -15.93 29.86 12.11
CA ARG A 126 -16.62 29.62 13.37
C ARG A 126 -17.65 28.51 13.24
N PHE A 127 -17.61 27.61 14.20
CA PHE A 127 -18.60 26.58 14.45
C PHE A 127 -19.20 26.86 15.83
N GLY A 128 -20.47 27.30 15.84
CA GLY A 128 -21.20 27.60 17.06
C GLY A 128 -22.29 26.56 17.32
N ASP A 129 -22.27 26.01 18.54
CA ASP A 129 -23.25 25.06 19.10
C ASP A 129 -23.64 25.47 20.55
N PHE A 130 -22.71 26.12 21.25
CA PHE A 130 -22.71 26.35 22.70
C PHE A 130 -22.21 27.78 23.04
N PRO A 131 -22.36 28.31 24.28
CA PRO A 131 -21.93 29.67 24.69
C PRO A 131 -20.49 30.07 24.35
N ASP A 132 -19.58 29.11 24.16
CA ASP A 132 -18.23 29.36 23.66
C ASP A 132 -18.08 28.78 22.24
N ASP A 133 -18.22 29.59 21.21
CA ASP A 133 -18.04 29.15 19.83
C ASP A 133 -16.62 28.57 19.59
N LEU A 134 -16.54 27.48 18.83
CA LEU A 134 -15.25 27.03 18.31
C LEU A 134 -14.85 27.94 17.14
N GLU A 135 -13.75 28.68 17.31
CA GLU A 135 -13.26 29.62 16.31
C GLU A 135 -11.80 29.36 15.97
N THR A 136 -11.46 29.50 14.69
CA THR A 136 -10.07 29.43 14.23
C THR A 136 -9.30 30.72 14.58
N LEU A 137 -8.00 30.74 14.25
CA LEU A 137 -7.26 31.99 14.21
C LEU A 137 -7.84 32.94 13.14
N ASN A 138 -7.54 34.23 13.25
CA ASN A 138 -7.88 35.25 12.25
C ASN A 138 -7.13 35.00 10.93
N ASN A 139 -7.66 35.52 9.84
CA ASN A 139 -7.07 35.45 8.48
C ASN A 139 -6.81 34.01 7.99
N VAL A 140 -7.69 33.06 8.35
CA VAL A 140 -7.66 31.71 7.79
C VAL A 140 -8.31 31.68 6.40
N ILE A 141 -9.30 32.54 6.18
CA ILE A 141 -10.08 32.71 4.96
C ILE A 141 -9.88 34.12 4.41
N GLU A 142 -9.72 34.22 3.09
CA GLU A 142 -9.67 35.48 2.34
C GLU A 142 -10.87 35.60 1.39
N PRO A 143 -11.31 36.83 1.04
CA PRO A 143 -12.29 37.03 -0.03
C PRO A 143 -11.88 36.40 -1.36
N ASP A 144 -12.87 36.13 -2.20
CA ASP A 144 -12.73 35.69 -3.59
C ASP A 144 -11.93 34.38 -3.78
N THR A 145 -11.71 33.61 -2.71
CA THR A 145 -10.94 32.36 -2.72
C THR A 145 -11.80 31.19 -2.25
N TRP A 146 -11.68 30.04 -2.93
CA TRP A 146 -12.38 28.81 -2.55
C TRP A 146 -11.73 28.15 -1.33
N TYR A 147 -12.55 27.74 -0.38
CA TYR A 147 -12.15 26.94 0.77
C TYR A 147 -13.10 25.78 0.98
N HIS A 148 -12.54 24.60 1.22
CA HIS A 148 -13.28 23.45 1.74
C HIS A 148 -13.28 23.55 3.26
N ILE A 149 -14.43 23.76 3.87
CA ILE A 149 -14.57 23.92 5.30
C ILE A 149 -15.40 22.77 5.84
N VAL A 150 -14.84 22.06 6.81
CA VAL A 150 -15.49 20.90 7.44
C VAL A 150 -15.50 21.08 8.94
N ALA A 151 -16.66 20.84 9.55
CA ALA A 151 -16.82 20.77 10.98
C ALA A 151 -17.31 19.37 11.39
N THR A 152 -16.63 18.77 12.36
CA THR A 152 -17.00 17.46 12.91
C THR A 152 -17.31 17.58 14.39
N TYR A 153 -18.27 16.77 14.84
CA TYR A 153 -18.50 16.46 16.24
C TYR A 153 -18.44 14.94 16.44
N ASP A 154 -17.59 14.47 17.35
CA ASP A 154 -17.52 13.07 17.75
C ASP A 154 -18.05 12.90 19.19
N GLN A 155 -19.26 12.36 19.30
CA GLN A 155 -19.94 12.11 20.57
C GLN A 155 -19.16 11.15 21.48
N SER A 156 -18.37 10.23 20.92
CA SER A 156 -17.62 9.25 21.73
C SER A 156 -16.49 9.89 22.52
N SER A 157 -15.94 11.00 22.00
CA SER A 157 -14.86 11.77 22.58
C SER A 157 -15.26 13.17 23.04
N ASP A 158 -16.55 13.53 22.88
CA ASP A 158 -17.12 14.85 23.18
C ASP A 158 -16.39 15.99 22.44
N ARG A 159 -15.99 15.74 21.18
CA ARG A 159 -14.99 16.56 20.49
C ARG A 159 -15.51 17.25 19.24
N ASN A 160 -15.47 18.58 19.25
CA ASN A 160 -15.65 19.44 18.08
C ASN A 160 -14.31 19.73 17.39
N THR A 161 -14.29 19.71 16.05
CA THR A 161 -13.09 20.00 15.24
C THR A 161 -13.45 20.76 13.97
N ILE A 162 -12.66 21.79 13.64
CA ILE A 162 -12.72 22.50 12.34
C ILE A 162 -11.52 22.09 11.49
N PHE A 163 -11.80 21.75 10.24
CA PHE A 163 -10.83 21.55 9.17
C PHE A 163 -11.05 22.60 8.07
N VAL A 164 -9.95 23.09 7.52
CA VAL A 164 -9.95 23.97 6.34
C VAL A 164 -8.96 23.39 5.34
N ASN A 165 -9.41 23.18 4.11
CA ASN A 165 -8.61 22.62 3.02
C ASN A 165 -7.91 21.30 3.40
N GLY A 166 -8.69 20.36 3.96
CA GLY A 166 -8.18 19.05 4.41
C GLY A 166 -7.39 19.07 5.73
N LYS A 167 -6.96 20.24 6.22
CA LYS A 167 -6.11 20.36 7.41
C LYS A 167 -6.92 20.70 8.65
N ARG A 168 -6.68 19.98 9.76
CA ARG A 168 -7.21 20.33 11.08
C ARG A 168 -6.66 21.68 11.54
N VAL A 169 -7.53 22.65 11.82
CA VAL A 169 -7.16 23.99 12.27
C VAL A 169 -7.31 24.14 13.78
N THR A 170 -8.44 23.71 14.34
CA THR A 170 -8.74 23.85 15.78
C THR A 170 -9.73 22.80 16.25
N GLY A 171 -9.89 22.66 17.57
CA GLY A 171 -10.95 21.89 18.18
C GLY A 171 -11.03 22.13 19.69
N ASN A 172 -12.14 21.76 20.29
CA ASN A 172 -12.40 21.81 21.73
C ASN A 172 -13.32 20.67 22.14
N ASP A 173 -13.40 20.43 23.44
CA ASP A 173 -14.36 19.49 24.00
C ASP A 173 -15.63 20.30 24.31
N GLN A 174 -16.76 19.90 23.73
CA GLN A 174 -18.06 20.55 23.93
C GLN A 174 -19.15 19.50 23.94
N GLY A 175 -20.21 19.79 24.70
CA GLY A 175 -21.39 18.95 24.75
C GLY A 175 -22.08 18.82 23.39
N ALA A 176 -22.96 17.82 23.29
CA ALA A 176 -23.67 17.52 22.07
C ALA A 176 -24.64 18.63 21.66
N PHE A 177 -24.74 18.86 20.35
CA PHE A 177 -25.90 19.51 19.74
C PHE A 177 -27.18 18.76 20.14
N GLU A 178 -28.08 19.41 20.86
CA GLU A 178 -29.30 18.80 21.40
C GLU A 178 -30.49 18.93 20.45
N GLY A 179 -30.54 20.02 19.66
CA GLY A 179 -31.51 20.27 18.56
C GLY A 179 -33.00 20.22 18.94
N GLN A 180 -33.71 21.35 18.78
CA GLN A 180 -35.17 21.43 19.04
C GLN A 180 -35.95 21.80 17.75
N ASP A 181 -36.47 20.80 17.03
CA ASP A 181 -37.14 20.97 15.72
C ASP A 181 -36.38 21.93 14.78
N PRO A 182 -35.10 21.67 14.49
CA PRO A 182 -34.27 22.64 13.81
C PRO A 182 -34.66 22.79 12.34
N ARG A 183 -34.62 24.03 11.85
CA ARG A 183 -34.69 24.37 10.44
C ARG A 183 -33.28 24.39 9.87
N PHE A 184 -33.08 23.75 8.73
CA PHE A 184 -31.81 23.73 8.01
C PHE A 184 -31.83 24.74 6.84
N LEU A 185 -30.85 25.63 6.82
CA LEU A 185 -30.65 26.64 5.81
C LEU A 185 -29.22 26.57 5.27
N ILE A 186 -29.07 26.73 3.95
CA ILE A 186 -27.78 27.02 3.30
C ILE A 186 -27.79 28.50 2.91
N GLY A 187 -26.74 29.22 3.26
CA GLY A 187 -26.59 30.66 2.99
C GLY A 187 -27.22 31.61 4.01
N ALA A 188 -27.77 31.11 5.13
CA ALA A 188 -28.31 31.93 6.21
C ALA A 188 -28.27 31.20 7.57
N TRP A 189 -28.40 31.93 8.68
CA TRP A 189 -28.41 31.34 10.02
C TRP A 189 -29.80 30.91 10.51
N ARG A 190 -30.57 31.82 11.13
CA ARG A 190 -31.84 31.49 11.83
C ARG A 190 -33.04 31.61 10.92
N ASN A 191 -33.02 32.65 10.11
CA ASN A 191 -34.06 33.00 9.17
C ASN A 191 -33.39 33.43 7.87
N ILE A 192 -34.15 33.31 6.79
CA ILE A 192 -33.71 33.83 5.50
C ILE A 192 -33.41 35.33 5.63
N GLY A 193 -32.16 35.70 5.34
CA GLY A 193 -31.63 37.06 5.49
C GLY A 193 -30.92 37.37 6.81
N ASP A 194 -31.00 36.49 7.82
CA ASP A 194 -30.19 36.63 9.02
C ASP A 194 -28.77 36.12 8.75
N GLN A 195 -27.79 37.01 8.90
CA GLN A 195 -26.37 36.70 8.67
C GLN A 195 -26.13 36.06 7.29
N ALA A 196 -26.83 36.56 6.27
CA ALA A 196 -26.83 35.98 4.94
C ALA A 196 -25.42 35.97 4.32
N PHE A 197 -25.11 34.85 3.66
CA PHE A 197 -23.84 34.64 2.98
C PHE A 197 -23.74 35.48 1.71
N ASN A 198 -22.65 36.23 1.56
CA ASN A 198 -22.30 36.93 0.32
C ASN A 198 -21.15 36.20 -0.36
N GLY A 199 -21.45 35.45 -1.42
CA GLY A 199 -20.46 34.65 -2.13
C GLY A 199 -21.04 33.41 -2.78
N VAL A 200 -20.16 32.50 -3.17
CA VAL A 200 -20.51 31.24 -3.83
C VAL A 200 -20.41 30.08 -2.83
N ILE A 201 -21.41 29.21 -2.80
CA ILE A 201 -21.43 27.97 -2.02
C ILE A 201 -21.61 26.79 -2.98
N ASP A 202 -20.87 25.72 -2.76
CA ASP A 202 -20.92 24.50 -3.56
C ASP A 202 -20.75 23.25 -2.68
N GLU A 203 -21.20 22.10 -3.17
CA GLU A 203 -20.89 20.77 -2.62
C GLU A 203 -21.13 20.66 -1.10
N VAL A 204 -22.34 21.01 -0.63
CA VAL A 204 -22.71 20.96 0.80
C VAL A 204 -23.16 19.56 1.19
N ALA A 205 -22.52 18.92 2.17
CA ALA A 205 -22.87 17.59 2.63
C ALA A 205 -22.97 17.48 4.16
N VAL A 206 -23.84 16.59 4.62
CA VAL A 206 -24.05 16.28 6.04
C VAL A 206 -23.94 14.77 6.24
N TYR A 207 -23.28 14.37 7.32
CA TYR A 207 -23.08 12.98 7.72
C TYR A 207 -23.53 12.77 9.15
N ASP A 208 -24.10 11.60 9.46
CA ASP A 208 -24.45 11.16 10.83
C ASP A 208 -23.27 10.47 11.56
N LYS A 209 -22.05 10.77 11.12
CA LYS A 209 -20.79 10.29 11.67
C LYS A 209 -19.75 11.41 11.64
N ALA A 210 -18.79 11.36 12.57
CA ALA A 210 -17.57 12.14 12.45
C ALA A 210 -16.68 11.52 11.38
N LEU A 211 -16.43 12.23 10.28
CA LEU A 211 -15.53 11.77 9.23
C LEU A 211 -14.09 11.72 9.73
N SER A 212 -13.31 10.78 9.21
CA SER A 212 -11.88 10.73 9.46
C SER A 212 -11.17 11.86 8.72
N ARG A 213 -9.96 12.21 9.17
CA ARG A 213 -9.14 13.22 8.47
C ARG A 213 -8.85 12.80 7.03
N GLU A 214 -8.71 11.50 6.79
CA GLU A 214 -8.39 10.92 5.49
C GLU A 214 -9.54 11.12 4.50
N SER A 215 -10.79 10.86 4.92
CA SER A 215 -11.99 11.18 4.12
C SER A 215 -12.07 12.66 3.80
N ILE A 216 -11.90 13.52 4.81
CA ILE A 216 -11.95 14.98 4.66
C ILE A 216 -10.86 15.48 3.68
N THR A 217 -9.64 14.95 3.80
CA THR A 217 -8.53 15.29 2.90
C THR A 217 -8.81 14.82 1.47
N SER A 218 -9.41 13.65 1.30
CA SER A 218 -9.78 13.12 -0.01
C SER A 218 -10.84 13.99 -0.69
N HIS A 219 -11.87 14.42 0.06
CA HIS A 219 -12.89 15.34 -0.45
C HIS A 219 -12.26 16.68 -0.90
N PHE A 220 -11.35 17.23 -0.09
CA PHE A 220 -10.63 18.46 -0.42
C PHE A 220 -9.81 18.34 -1.72
N LEU A 221 -8.92 17.34 -1.82
CA LEU A 221 -8.00 17.20 -2.95
C LEU A 221 -8.73 17.03 -4.28
N LEU A 222 -9.89 16.36 -4.28
CA LEU A 222 -10.70 16.18 -5.48
C LEU A 222 -11.41 17.46 -5.91
N GLY A 223 -11.93 18.25 -4.98
CA GLY A 223 -12.48 19.56 -5.30
C GLY A 223 -11.39 20.50 -5.84
N GLN A 224 -10.19 20.47 -5.26
CA GLN A 224 -9.05 21.24 -5.76
C GLN A 224 -8.69 20.87 -7.21
N LEU A 225 -8.61 19.56 -7.53
CA LEU A 225 -8.33 19.10 -8.90
C LEU A 225 -9.31 19.67 -9.93
N ASN A 226 -10.60 19.78 -9.57
CA ASN A 226 -11.65 20.26 -10.47
C ASN A 226 -11.64 21.78 -10.69
N LEU A 227 -11.11 22.54 -9.73
CA LEU A 227 -10.91 24.00 -9.88
C LEU A 227 -9.77 24.37 -10.83
N GLY A 228 -9.06 23.40 -11.42
CA GLY A 228 -7.90 23.66 -12.26
C GLY A 228 -6.71 24.26 -11.50
N VAL A 229 -6.81 24.37 -10.17
CA VAL A 229 -5.66 24.56 -9.31
C VAL A 229 -4.97 23.21 -9.19
N SER A 230 -3.83 23.08 -9.88
CA SER A 230 -2.84 22.06 -9.54
C SER A 230 -2.61 22.09 -8.02
N PRO A 231 -2.33 20.97 -7.32
CA PRO A 231 -1.97 20.92 -5.89
C PRO A 231 -0.81 21.85 -5.43
N GLU A 232 -0.35 22.73 -6.31
CA GLU A 232 0.78 23.66 -6.26
C GLU A 232 0.65 24.87 -5.32
N SER A 233 -0.47 25.09 -4.63
CA SER A 233 -0.60 26.22 -3.70
C SER A 233 -0.37 25.89 -2.23
N LEU A 234 0.09 24.67 -1.89
CA LEU A 234 0.77 24.48 -0.61
C LEU A 234 2.11 25.25 -0.64
N PRO A 235 2.41 26.11 0.34
CA PRO A 235 3.62 26.92 0.32
C PRO A 235 4.89 26.04 0.34
N GLY A 236 5.56 25.95 -0.81
CA GLY A 236 7.01 25.97 -0.99
C GLY A 236 7.84 24.86 -0.34
N SER A 237 8.04 23.76 -1.06
CA SER A 237 9.30 23.01 -1.26
C SER A 237 8.96 21.63 -1.83
N GLY A 238 9.83 21.02 -2.64
CA GLY A 238 9.61 19.67 -3.16
C GLY A 238 9.21 18.72 -2.02
N ALA A 239 7.94 18.31 -2.00
CA ALA A 239 7.48 17.37 -1.00
C ALA A 239 8.02 16.00 -1.40
N ASN A 240 9.05 15.55 -0.70
CA ASN A 240 9.52 14.17 -0.82
C ASN A 240 8.36 13.23 -0.43
N ALA A 241 8.26 12.09 -1.11
CA ALA A 241 7.29 11.09 -0.70
C ALA A 241 7.69 10.49 0.67
N GLY A 242 6.70 10.05 1.44
CA GLY A 242 6.91 9.47 2.77
C GLY A 242 7.55 8.08 2.71
N ASN A 243 8.16 7.67 3.82
CA ASN A 243 8.70 6.33 3.98
C ASN A 243 7.61 5.36 4.44
N ILE A 244 7.66 4.12 3.94
CA ILE A 244 6.79 3.02 4.36
C ILE A 244 7.63 1.99 5.10
N LYS A 245 7.23 1.63 6.31
CA LYS A 245 7.88 0.54 7.06
C LYS A 245 6.86 -0.53 7.44
N VAL A 246 7.11 -1.76 7.01
CA VAL A 246 6.25 -2.91 7.31
C VAL A 246 7.03 -3.94 8.11
N THR A 247 6.47 -4.37 9.25
CA THR A 247 7.02 -5.45 10.06
C THR A 247 5.90 -6.40 10.45
N ALA A 248 6.02 -7.66 10.02
CA ALA A 248 5.02 -8.72 10.26
C ALA A 248 5.70 -10.09 10.16
N ASP A 249 5.05 -11.18 10.57
CA ASP A 249 5.62 -12.53 10.34
C ASP A 249 5.50 -12.93 8.85
N ASP A 250 4.35 -12.63 8.24
CA ASP A 250 3.98 -13.08 6.90
C ASP A 250 3.30 -11.92 6.16
N ILE A 251 3.77 -11.60 4.95
CA ILE A 251 3.21 -10.55 4.09
C ILE A 251 2.89 -11.16 2.72
N THR A 252 1.67 -10.93 2.24
CA THR A 252 1.26 -11.22 0.86
C THR A 252 0.69 -9.96 0.21
N ILE A 253 1.22 -9.59 -0.95
CA ILE A 253 0.74 -8.50 -1.80
C ILE A 253 0.22 -9.14 -3.09
N SER A 254 -1.10 -9.04 -3.33
CA SER A 254 -1.76 -9.77 -4.41
C SER A 254 -2.86 -8.96 -5.10
N GLY A 255 -2.92 -9.11 -6.42
CA GLY A 255 -4.06 -8.70 -7.23
C GLY A 255 -3.99 -7.28 -7.78
N VAL A 256 -4.98 -6.98 -8.61
CA VAL A 256 -5.24 -5.66 -9.23
C VAL A 256 -6.71 -5.33 -9.05
N SER A 257 -7.07 -4.05 -9.18
CA SER A 257 -8.46 -3.63 -9.12
C SER A 257 -9.29 -4.35 -10.18
N PRO A 258 -10.44 -4.97 -9.81
CA PRO A 258 -11.31 -5.67 -10.76
C PRO A 258 -11.91 -4.76 -11.84
N THR A 259 -11.99 -3.46 -11.57
CA THR A 259 -12.57 -2.45 -12.47
C THR A 259 -11.50 -1.65 -13.22
N HIS A 260 -10.26 -1.64 -12.73
CA HIS A 260 -9.15 -0.85 -13.25
C HIS A 260 -7.86 -1.69 -13.21
N SER A 261 -7.59 -2.42 -14.29
CA SER A 261 -6.46 -3.37 -14.35
C SER A 261 -5.06 -2.71 -14.31
N ASP A 262 -5.01 -1.39 -14.35
CA ASP A 262 -3.86 -0.51 -14.19
C ASP A 262 -3.55 -0.20 -12.72
N ILE A 263 -4.48 -0.44 -11.80
CA ILE A 263 -4.28 -0.22 -10.36
C ILE A 263 -3.95 -1.56 -9.69
N ALA A 264 -2.71 -1.76 -9.30
CA ALA A 264 -2.27 -2.93 -8.54
C ALA A 264 -2.46 -2.75 -7.03
N SER A 265 -2.69 -3.86 -6.32
CA SER A 265 -2.48 -3.90 -4.88
C SER A 265 -0.99 -3.75 -4.61
N GLY A 266 -0.58 -2.82 -3.75
CA GLY A 266 0.84 -2.64 -3.52
C GLY A 266 1.25 -1.73 -2.37
N LEU A 267 2.55 -1.76 -2.09
CA LEU A 267 3.23 -0.75 -1.27
C LEU A 267 3.90 0.23 -2.23
N VAL A 268 3.47 1.48 -2.21
CA VAL A 268 3.89 2.48 -3.19
C VAL A 268 4.38 3.74 -2.50
N SER A 269 5.63 4.13 -2.75
CA SER A 269 6.15 5.46 -2.40
C SER A 269 6.58 6.17 -3.68
N SER A 270 5.82 7.20 -4.08
CA SER A 270 6.07 7.87 -5.35
C SER A 270 6.05 9.38 -5.23
N SER A 271 6.97 10.04 -5.94
CA SER A 271 6.94 11.48 -6.19
C SER A 271 6.46 11.74 -7.62
N SER A 272 5.37 12.51 -7.75
CA SER A 272 4.75 12.84 -9.03
C SER A 272 4.63 14.36 -9.23
N GLY A 273 4.52 14.79 -10.49
CA GLY A 273 4.47 16.20 -10.90
C GLY A 273 5.83 16.77 -11.32
N ASN A 274 5.84 18.01 -11.83
CA ASN A 274 7.06 18.73 -12.25
C ASN A 274 7.96 19.16 -11.08
N PHE A 275 7.81 18.55 -9.90
CA PHE A 275 8.53 18.92 -8.68
C PHE A 275 9.74 18.03 -8.47
N SER A 276 10.83 18.62 -7.98
CA SER A 276 12.09 17.97 -7.65
C SER A 276 12.06 17.09 -6.39
N GLY A 277 10.88 16.59 -5.97
CA GLY A 277 10.72 15.79 -4.75
C GLY A 277 11.26 14.37 -4.94
N VAL A 278 12.05 13.88 -3.99
CA VAL A 278 12.60 12.51 -3.97
C VAL A 278 11.50 11.54 -3.54
N ALA A 279 11.45 10.35 -4.13
CA ALA A 279 10.56 9.31 -3.63
C ALA A 279 11.06 8.77 -2.26
N GLY A 280 10.16 8.25 -1.42
CA GLY A 280 10.52 7.76 -0.10
C GLY A 280 11.10 6.35 -0.15
N GLU A 281 11.52 5.85 1.00
CA GLU A 281 12.02 4.49 1.18
C GLU A 281 10.90 3.52 1.57
N ILE A 282 10.94 2.29 1.06
CA ILE A 282 10.12 1.18 1.56
C ILE A 282 11.02 0.17 2.28
N THR A 283 10.81 -0.02 3.58
CA THR A 283 11.51 -1.02 4.40
C THR A 283 10.55 -2.13 4.85
N ILE A 284 10.91 -3.39 4.59
CA ILE A 284 10.13 -4.58 4.97
C ILE A 284 10.99 -5.52 5.81
N ASP A 285 10.50 -5.93 6.98
CA ASP A 285 11.11 -6.96 7.85
C ASP A 285 10.04 -8.02 8.17
N THR A 286 10.19 -9.23 7.62
CA THR A 286 9.20 -10.31 7.74
C THR A 286 9.83 -11.69 7.72
N ASP A 287 9.13 -12.76 8.10
CA ASP A 287 9.65 -14.13 7.90
C ASP A 287 9.39 -14.58 6.46
N SER A 288 8.21 -14.27 5.93
CA SER A 288 7.81 -14.59 4.55
C SER A 288 7.22 -13.37 3.84
N LEU A 289 7.69 -13.10 2.61
CA LEU A 289 7.13 -12.09 1.71
C LEU A 289 6.75 -12.75 0.38
N LYS A 290 5.49 -12.57 -0.03
CA LYS A 290 4.97 -13.00 -1.32
C LYS A 290 4.38 -11.81 -2.09
N VAL A 291 4.84 -11.60 -3.33
CA VAL A 291 4.29 -10.62 -4.26
C VAL A 291 3.78 -11.39 -5.48
N GLU A 292 2.48 -11.46 -5.66
CA GLU A 292 1.86 -12.34 -6.66
C GLU A 292 0.67 -11.70 -7.38
N GLU A 293 0.16 -12.35 -8.43
CA GLU A 293 -1.03 -11.92 -9.18
C GLU A 293 -0.98 -10.44 -9.62
N ARG A 294 0.20 -9.98 -10.07
CA ARG A 294 0.48 -8.58 -10.46
C ARG A 294 0.44 -7.56 -9.31
N GLY A 295 0.54 -8.00 -8.06
CA GLY A 295 0.81 -7.10 -6.93
C GLY A 295 2.17 -6.41 -7.06
N GLU A 296 2.32 -5.25 -6.42
CA GLU A 296 3.51 -4.41 -6.59
C GLU A 296 4.14 -3.91 -5.27
N ILE A 297 5.46 -3.78 -5.28
CA ILE A 297 6.20 -2.93 -4.35
C ILE A 297 6.95 -1.92 -5.22
N ASN A 298 6.60 -0.65 -5.13
CA ASN A 298 7.05 0.36 -6.08
C ASN A 298 7.59 1.60 -5.37
N VAL A 299 8.84 1.96 -5.69
CA VAL A 299 9.39 3.28 -5.39
C VAL A 299 9.70 3.99 -6.71
N SER A 300 9.01 5.10 -6.97
CA SER A 300 9.13 5.78 -8.26
C SER A 300 9.19 7.30 -8.16
N SER A 301 10.07 7.93 -8.92
CA SER A 301 10.18 9.38 -9.02
C SER A 301 10.01 9.88 -10.46
N GLN A 302 9.31 11.01 -10.65
CA GLN A 302 9.20 11.64 -11.97
C GLN A 302 10.49 12.35 -12.38
N THR A 303 10.93 13.34 -11.58
CA THR A 303 12.00 14.27 -11.99
C THR A 303 13.26 14.23 -11.13
N ALA A 304 13.20 13.57 -9.97
CA ALA A 304 14.28 13.54 -8.98
C ALA A 304 14.82 12.11 -8.76
N LEU A 305 15.73 11.96 -7.78
CA LEU A 305 16.16 10.65 -7.31
C LEU A 305 14.96 9.82 -6.82
N ALA A 306 14.88 8.55 -7.21
CA ALA A 306 13.97 7.63 -6.53
C ALA A 306 14.59 7.20 -5.19
N GLY A 307 13.75 6.92 -4.20
CA GLY A 307 14.18 6.33 -2.93
C GLY A 307 14.51 4.85 -3.07
N ASP A 308 14.83 4.21 -1.93
CA ASP A 308 15.29 2.83 -1.90
C ASP A 308 14.18 1.85 -1.50
N ILE A 309 14.34 0.58 -1.87
CA ILE A 309 13.58 -0.55 -1.31
C ILE A 309 14.54 -1.44 -0.53
N LYS A 310 14.21 -1.71 0.74
CA LYS A 310 14.98 -2.60 1.63
C LYS A 310 14.10 -3.72 2.14
N ILE A 311 14.41 -4.96 1.75
CA ILE A 311 13.65 -6.15 2.13
C ILE A 311 14.55 -7.08 2.94
N LYS A 312 14.09 -7.44 4.14
CA LYS A 312 14.68 -8.47 4.98
C LYS A 312 13.61 -9.55 5.21
N THR A 313 13.87 -10.76 4.72
CA THR A 313 12.92 -11.88 4.85
C THR A 313 13.59 -13.23 4.84
N ASP A 314 13.07 -14.26 5.51
CA ASP A 314 13.61 -15.62 5.33
C ASP A 314 13.27 -16.16 3.93
N SER A 315 12.06 -15.88 3.45
CA SER A 315 11.57 -16.33 2.14
C SER A 315 10.98 -15.17 1.34
N LEU A 316 11.56 -14.85 0.18
CA LEU A 316 10.98 -13.96 -0.81
C LEU A 316 10.47 -14.75 -2.02
N LYS A 317 9.18 -14.58 -2.36
CA LYS A 317 8.57 -15.11 -3.57
C LYS A 317 7.95 -13.99 -4.39
N VAL A 318 8.36 -13.86 -5.64
CA VAL A 318 7.72 -12.96 -6.62
C VAL A 318 7.21 -13.83 -7.76
N GLU A 319 5.89 -13.96 -7.85
CA GLU A 319 5.25 -14.96 -8.72
C GLU A 319 4.15 -14.32 -9.58
N ASP A 320 3.73 -14.98 -10.66
CA ASP A 320 2.51 -14.66 -11.40
C ASP A 320 2.37 -13.18 -11.83
N GLY A 321 3.48 -12.58 -12.27
CA GLY A 321 3.54 -11.19 -12.72
C GLY A 321 3.71 -10.18 -11.60
N GLY A 322 3.99 -10.60 -10.37
CA GLY A 322 4.38 -9.70 -9.27
C GLY A 322 5.66 -8.93 -9.59
N ILE A 323 5.74 -7.69 -9.11
CA ILE A 323 6.83 -6.77 -9.47
C ILE A 323 7.34 -6.02 -8.24
N ILE A 324 8.67 -5.95 -8.10
CA ILE A 324 9.35 -5.07 -7.14
C ILE A 324 10.20 -4.10 -7.94
N THR A 325 9.90 -2.81 -7.86
CA THR A 325 10.46 -1.78 -8.75
C THR A 325 11.03 -0.59 -8.00
N VAL A 326 12.22 -0.14 -8.40
CA VAL A 326 12.76 1.18 -8.09
C VAL A 326 13.08 1.94 -9.38
N ARG A 327 12.36 3.02 -9.70
CA ARG A 327 12.54 3.71 -11.01
C ARG A 327 12.54 5.23 -10.90
N SER A 328 13.25 5.89 -11.80
CA SER A 328 13.10 7.33 -12.02
C SER A 328 12.96 7.64 -13.50
N GLU A 329 11.96 8.46 -13.88
CA GLU A 329 11.64 8.75 -15.29
C GLU A 329 12.58 9.77 -15.93
N GLU A 330 13.06 10.75 -15.16
CA GLU A 330 14.01 11.76 -15.63
C GLU A 330 15.25 11.87 -14.74
N GLY A 331 15.34 11.07 -13.68
CA GLY A 331 16.46 11.08 -12.73
C GLY A 331 17.14 9.72 -12.56
N ARG A 332 17.90 9.59 -11.48
CA ARG A 332 18.54 8.32 -11.09
C ARG A 332 17.62 7.53 -10.16
N ALA A 333 17.47 6.24 -10.42
CA ALA A 333 16.73 5.36 -9.50
C ALA A 333 17.54 5.11 -8.22
N GLY A 334 16.83 4.87 -7.12
CA GLY A 334 17.43 4.39 -5.88
C GLY A 334 17.75 2.91 -5.94
N ASN A 335 18.20 2.35 -4.83
CA ASN A 335 18.69 0.98 -4.76
C ASN A 335 17.60 0.00 -4.31
N LEU A 336 17.74 -1.27 -4.75
CA LEU A 336 16.94 -2.40 -4.29
C LEU A 336 17.85 -3.37 -3.52
N ASP A 337 17.71 -3.38 -2.20
CA ASP A 337 18.48 -4.22 -1.30
C ASP A 337 17.61 -5.35 -0.73
N ILE A 338 17.93 -6.60 -1.05
CA ILE A 338 17.22 -7.78 -0.57
C ILE A 338 18.18 -8.64 0.25
N THR A 339 17.84 -8.86 1.51
CA THR A 339 18.49 -9.84 2.39
C THR A 339 17.53 -10.98 2.65
N ALA A 340 17.86 -12.19 2.18
CA ALA A 340 17.02 -13.35 2.41
C ALA A 340 17.75 -14.67 2.62
N ASN A 341 17.03 -15.68 3.12
CA ASN A 341 17.54 -17.05 3.05
C ASN A 341 17.25 -17.64 1.67
N SER A 342 16.04 -17.45 1.13
CA SER A 342 15.66 -17.93 -0.20
C SER A 342 14.91 -16.88 -1.03
N LEU A 343 15.16 -16.90 -2.34
CA LEU A 343 14.49 -16.08 -3.35
C LEU A 343 13.95 -16.96 -4.49
N LEU A 344 12.66 -16.85 -4.77
CA LEU A 344 12.01 -17.44 -5.92
C LEU A 344 11.41 -16.34 -6.80
N LEU A 345 11.88 -16.26 -8.04
CA LEU A 345 11.19 -15.55 -9.11
C LEU A 345 10.54 -16.59 -10.03
N ASN A 346 9.24 -16.44 -10.27
CA ASN A 346 8.46 -17.31 -11.13
C ASN A 346 7.48 -16.48 -11.95
N LYS A 347 7.89 -16.06 -13.16
CA LYS A 347 7.24 -14.95 -13.87
C LYS A 347 7.18 -13.68 -13.01
N GLY A 348 8.21 -13.48 -12.19
CA GLY A 348 8.35 -12.36 -11.28
C GLY A 348 9.48 -11.44 -11.70
N THR A 349 9.37 -10.16 -11.33
CA THR A 349 10.31 -9.13 -11.79
C THR A 349 10.89 -8.35 -10.61
N LEU A 350 12.22 -8.25 -10.57
CA LEU A 350 12.97 -7.27 -9.78
C LEU A 350 13.55 -6.25 -10.76
N PHE A 351 13.12 -5.00 -10.66
CA PHE A 351 13.40 -3.98 -11.67
C PHE A 351 13.94 -2.71 -11.05
N ALA A 352 15.08 -2.24 -11.55
CA ALA A 352 15.61 -0.93 -11.26
C ALA A 352 15.94 -0.22 -12.57
N GLU A 353 15.43 1.00 -12.75
CA GLU A 353 15.59 1.74 -14.01
C GLU A 353 16.02 3.19 -13.78
N THR A 354 17.19 3.52 -14.31
CA THR A 354 17.80 4.86 -14.24
C THR A 354 17.66 5.56 -15.59
N ALA A 355 16.99 6.71 -15.63
CA ALA A 355 16.84 7.49 -16.86
C ALA A 355 17.96 8.53 -17.08
N GLN A 356 18.48 9.10 -15.99
CA GLN A 356 19.62 10.03 -16.04
C GLN A 356 20.58 9.78 -14.89
N THR A 357 21.87 9.91 -15.18
CA THR A 357 22.93 9.96 -14.15
C THR A 357 23.41 11.41 -14.06
N PRO A 358 23.27 12.09 -12.91
CA PRO A 358 23.58 13.52 -12.79
C PRO A 358 25.04 13.86 -13.11
N ASN A 359 25.95 12.93 -12.84
CA ASN A 359 27.39 13.11 -13.04
C ASN A 359 27.97 12.07 -14.01
N PRO A 360 28.89 12.46 -14.91
CA PRO A 360 29.59 11.52 -15.78
C PRO A 360 30.35 10.45 -14.96
N GLY A 361 30.13 9.18 -15.27
CA GLY A 361 30.77 8.04 -14.59
C GLY A 361 30.07 7.58 -13.30
N GLU A 362 28.95 8.19 -12.92
CA GLU A 362 28.08 7.68 -11.86
C GLU A 362 27.33 6.44 -12.38
N SER A 363 27.32 5.36 -11.61
CA SER A 363 26.52 4.15 -11.92
C SER A 363 25.02 4.42 -11.70
N GLY A 364 24.18 3.67 -12.42
CA GLY A 364 22.74 3.66 -12.18
C GLY A 364 22.37 3.07 -10.82
N ALA A 365 21.10 2.69 -10.67
CA ALA A 365 20.59 2.00 -9.49
C ALA A 365 21.34 0.69 -9.20
N GLU A 366 21.51 0.35 -7.92
CA GLU A 366 22.11 -0.93 -7.52
C GLU A 366 21.02 -1.92 -7.08
N ILE A 367 21.12 -3.16 -7.56
CA ILE A 367 20.35 -4.29 -7.03
C ILE A 367 21.30 -5.21 -6.27
N THR A 368 21.13 -5.28 -4.95
CA THR A 368 21.93 -6.14 -4.07
C THR A 368 21.08 -7.29 -3.53
N LEU A 369 21.47 -8.52 -3.87
CA LEU A 369 20.82 -9.74 -3.40
C LEU A 369 21.76 -10.49 -2.44
N ASN A 370 21.56 -10.31 -1.14
CA ASN A 370 22.25 -11.06 -0.09
C ASN A 370 21.42 -12.30 0.26
N VAL A 371 21.57 -13.39 -0.51
CA VAL A 371 20.76 -14.61 -0.37
C VAL A 371 21.64 -15.77 0.12
N SER A 372 21.24 -16.41 1.22
CA SER A 372 22.12 -17.33 1.96
C SER A 372 22.03 -18.80 1.55
N ASP A 373 20.92 -19.22 0.92
CA ASP A 373 20.67 -20.63 0.57
C ASP A 373 20.41 -20.79 -0.93
N LEU A 374 19.31 -20.21 -1.45
CA LEU A 374 18.81 -20.56 -2.78
C LEU A 374 18.18 -19.38 -3.53
N ILE A 375 18.58 -19.19 -4.78
CA ILE A 375 17.91 -18.35 -5.77
C ILE A 375 17.36 -19.25 -6.90
N GLN A 376 16.07 -19.14 -7.21
CA GLN A 376 15.43 -19.83 -8.32
C GLN A 376 14.80 -18.84 -9.30
N LEU A 377 15.11 -18.98 -10.59
CA LEU A 377 14.52 -18.19 -11.67
C LEU A 377 13.71 -19.10 -12.61
N LYS A 378 12.42 -18.82 -12.78
CA LYS A 378 11.47 -19.64 -13.56
C LYS A 378 10.59 -18.78 -14.46
N ASN A 379 10.15 -19.35 -15.59
CA ASN A 379 9.04 -18.82 -16.40
C ASN A 379 9.17 -17.31 -16.73
N GLU A 380 10.22 -16.90 -17.44
CA GLU A 380 10.45 -15.49 -17.83
C GLU A 380 10.63 -14.55 -16.63
N SER A 381 11.42 -14.97 -15.64
CA SER A 381 11.74 -14.09 -14.51
C SER A 381 12.84 -13.11 -14.86
N LEU A 382 12.78 -11.89 -14.31
CA LEU A 382 13.72 -10.83 -14.64
C LEU A 382 14.34 -10.22 -13.38
N ILE A 383 15.67 -10.09 -13.39
CA ILE A 383 16.41 -9.20 -12.49
C ILE A 383 17.09 -8.16 -13.37
N SER A 384 16.66 -6.90 -13.33
CA SER A 384 17.22 -5.88 -14.23
C SER A 384 17.53 -4.58 -13.49
N ALA A 385 18.75 -4.09 -13.64
CA ALA A 385 19.23 -2.78 -13.21
C ALA A 385 19.60 -1.92 -14.44
N GLN A 386 18.69 -1.85 -15.41
CA GLN A 386 18.97 -1.21 -16.69
C GLN A 386 18.98 0.33 -16.61
N ALA A 387 19.52 0.95 -17.65
CA ALA A 387 19.43 2.39 -17.86
C ALA A 387 18.75 2.73 -19.19
N SER A 388 18.03 3.85 -19.20
CA SER A 388 17.46 4.44 -20.41
C SER A 388 18.24 5.69 -20.84
N GLY A 389 18.12 6.06 -22.11
CA GLY A 389 18.91 7.14 -22.69
C GLY A 389 20.42 6.92 -22.52
N GLU A 390 21.15 8.00 -22.31
CA GLU A 390 22.62 8.03 -22.20
C GLU A 390 23.13 7.70 -20.77
N ALA A 391 22.25 7.30 -19.85
CA ALA A 391 22.63 6.98 -18.47
C ALA A 391 23.44 5.69 -18.38
N THR A 392 24.33 5.61 -17.39
CA THR A 392 25.08 4.38 -17.09
C THR A 392 24.16 3.34 -16.47
N GLY A 393 24.29 2.09 -16.91
CA GLY A 393 23.60 0.93 -16.34
C GLY A 393 23.85 0.80 -14.84
N GLY A 394 22.87 0.25 -14.14
CA GLY A 394 22.95 -0.09 -12.74
C GLY A 394 23.79 -1.35 -12.48
N ASN A 395 24.30 -1.51 -11.27
CA ASN A 395 25.06 -2.71 -10.91
C ASN A 395 24.15 -3.77 -10.29
N ILE A 396 24.42 -5.04 -10.55
CA ILE A 396 23.74 -6.18 -9.91
C ILE A 396 24.77 -6.99 -9.14
N THR A 397 24.53 -7.19 -7.84
CA THR A 397 25.40 -7.99 -6.99
C THR A 397 24.62 -9.09 -6.30
N ILE A 398 24.98 -10.36 -6.55
CA ILE A 398 24.49 -11.54 -5.82
C ILE A 398 25.58 -12.01 -4.87
N ASN A 399 25.26 -12.07 -3.58
CA ASN A 399 26.19 -12.36 -2.48
C ASN A 399 25.66 -13.45 -1.56
N ASN A 400 26.50 -13.86 -0.60
CA ASN A 400 26.29 -14.91 0.39
C ASN A 400 26.26 -16.34 -0.16
N ASN A 401 26.85 -16.53 -1.35
CA ASN A 401 27.10 -17.84 -1.96
C ASN A 401 25.86 -18.74 -2.06
N PRO A 402 24.70 -18.27 -2.57
CA PRO A 402 23.55 -19.15 -2.74
C PRO A 402 23.81 -20.21 -3.83
N PHE A 403 23.00 -21.24 -3.85
CA PHE A 403 22.76 -22.01 -5.07
C PHE A 403 21.91 -21.17 -6.02
N LEU A 404 22.40 -20.87 -7.22
CA LEU A 404 21.62 -20.20 -8.26
C LEU A 404 21.09 -21.24 -9.24
N ILE A 405 19.77 -21.39 -9.35
CA ILE A 405 19.13 -22.33 -10.28
C ILE A 405 18.27 -21.55 -11.26
N VAL A 406 18.63 -21.63 -12.54
CA VAL A 406 17.90 -20.98 -13.63
C VAL A 406 17.25 -22.04 -14.49
N PHE A 407 15.92 -22.05 -14.54
CA PHE A 407 15.18 -23.09 -15.27
C PHE A 407 15.15 -22.79 -16.77
N PRO A 408 15.07 -23.82 -17.63
CA PRO A 408 14.93 -23.60 -19.07
C PRO A 408 13.66 -22.80 -19.41
N PRO A 409 13.70 -21.93 -20.42
CA PRO A 409 12.58 -21.13 -20.87
C PRO A 409 11.38 -22.00 -21.25
N THR A 410 10.22 -21.71 -20.66
CA THR A 410 8.94 -22.38 -20.95
C THR A 410 8.10 -21.61 -21.96
N SER A 411 8.47 -20.37 -22.28
CA SER A 411 7.75 -19.45 -23.16
C SER A 411 8.72 -18.72 -24.12
N SER A 412 8.43 -17.48 -24.55
CA SER A 412 9.19 -16.83 -25.62
C SER A 412 10.50 -16.20 -25.16
N ASN A 413 10.59 -15.80 -23.89
CA ASN A 413 11.82 -15.31 -23.26
C ASN A 413 12.39 -16.33 -22.25
N GLY A 414 13.67 -16.19 -21.91
CA GLY A 414 14.26 -16.86 -20.75
C GLY A 414 14.14 -16.04 -19.49
N SER A 415 14.76 -16.54 -18.44
CA SER A 415 14.95 -15.79 -17.20
C SER A 415 16.32 -15.13 -17.21
N ASP A 416 16.33 -13.80 -17.11
CA ASP A 416 17.48 -12.98 -17.44
C ASP A 416 17.95 -12.12 -16.27
N ILE A 417 19.25 -11.80 -16.27
CA ILE A 417 19.91 -10.88 -15.36
C ILE A 417 20.55 -9.76 -16.19
N ILE A 418 20.02 -8.54 -16.11
CA ILE A 418 20.32 -7.47 -17.06
C ILE A 418 20.80 -6.20 -16.35
N ALA A 419 21.97 -5.70 -16.71
CA ALA A 419 22.54 -4.42 -16.26
C ALA A 419 22.83 -3.49 -17.45
N ASN A 420 22.08 -3.64 -18.55
CA ASN A 420 22.40 -3.01 -19.82
C ASN A 420 22.06 -1.50 -19.85
N ALA A 421 22.73 -0.78 -20.75
CA ALA A 421 22.51 0.63 -21.02
C ALA A 421 22.64 0.90 -22.52
N PRO A 422 21.55 0.82 -23.30
CA PRO A 422 21.64 0.80 -24.76
C PRO A 422 22.34 2.01 -25.40
N MET A 423 22.23 3.20 -24.80
CA MET A 423 22.90 4.42 -25.26
C MET A 423 23.94 4.94 -24.24
N GLY A 424 24.15 4.26 -23.10
CA GLY A 424 25.13 4.61 -22.08
C GLY A 424 26.20 3.54 -21.90
N GLN A 425 26.98 3.60 -20.82
CA GLN A 425 27.89 2.50 -20.43
C GLN A 425 27.09 1.43 -19.67
N GLY A 426 27.27 0.15 -20.01
CA GLY A 426 26.64 -0.96 -19.29
C GLY A 426 27.14 -1.06 -17.84
N GLY A 427 26.27 -1.51 -16.94
CA GLY A 427 26.58 -1.71 -15.53
C GLY A 427 27.30 -3.04 -15.27
N ASN A 428 27.85 -3.21 -14.08
CA ASN A 428 28.58 -4.43 -13.71
C ASN A 428 27.65 -5.45 -13.05
N ILE A 429 27.86 -6.73 -13.38
CA ILE A 429 27.15 -7.85 -12.77
C ILE A 429 28.16 -8.71 -12.02
N THR A 430 27.99 -8.86 -10.71
CA THR A 430 28.82 -9.74 -9.89
C THR A 430 27.96 -10.84 -9.26
N ILE A 431 28.29 -12.10 -9.52
CA ILE A 431 27.59 -13.25 -8.97
C ILE A 431 28.56 -14.06 -8.11
N ASN A 432 28.42 -13.97 -6.80
CA ASN A 432 29.11 -14.81 -5.83
C ASN A 432 28.13 -15.92 -5.39
N ALA A 433 28.28 -17.10 -5.98
CA ALA A 433 27.40 -18.25 -5.76
C ALA A 433 28.20 -19.45 -5.27
N PHE A 434 27.56 -20.38 -4.56
CA PHE A 434 28.21 -21.67 -4.30
C PHE A 434 28.34 -22.49 -5.60
N SER A 435 27.26 -22.51 -6.39
CA SER A 435 27.19 -23.12 -7.71
C SER A 435 26.05 -22.49 -8.51
N ILE A 436 26.18 -22.48 -9.84
CA ILE A 436 25.13 -22.09 -10.78
C ILE A 436 24.66 -23.33 -11.53
N PHE A 437 23.35 -23.52 -11.64
CA PHE A 437 22.71 -24.61 -12.38
C PHE A 437 21.74 -24.06 -13.42
N GLY A 438 21.73 -24.67 -14.60
CA GLY A 438 20.91 -24.26 -15.74
C GLY A 438 21.71 -23.55 -16.83
N ASP A 439 21.09 -23.36 -17.99
CA ASP A 439 21.73 -22.82 -19.20
C ASP A 439 21.69 -21.28 -19.22
N ILE A 440 22.20 -20.62 -18.16
CA ILE A 440 22.37 -19.17 -18.10
C ILE A 440 23.78 -18.78 -18.57
N GLU A 441 23.86 -17.88 -19.55
CA GLU A 441 25.13 -17.52 -20.20
C GLU A 441 25.26 -16.00 -20.35
N GLU A 442 26.50 -15.51 -20.32
CA GLU A 442 26.79 -14.12 -20.68
C GLU A 442 26.59 -13.91 -22.19
N ARG A 443 25.52 -13.19 -22.54
CA ARG A 443 25.22 -12.75 -23.90
C ARG A 443 24.20 -11.61 -23.86
N LYS A 444 24.06 -10.91 -24.98
CA LYS A 444 23.02 -9.87 -25.11
C LYS A 444 21.64 -10.50 -24.96
N ALA A 445 20.83 -9.93 -24.07
CA ALA A 445 19.45 -10.31 -23.89
C ALA A 445 18.65 -9.82 -25.10
N ILE A 446 18.03 -10.75 -25.83
CA ILE A 446 17.27 -10.44 -27.05
C ILE A 446 15.85 -10.95 -26.85
N PRO A 447 14.82 -10.09 -27.01
CA PRO A 447 13.45 -10.55 -26.94
C PRO A 447 13.18 -11.73 -27.89
N ASP A 448 12.43 -12.70 -27.40
CA ASP A 448 11.99 -13.90 -28.11
C ASP A 448 13.13 -14.87 -28.52
N ASN A 449 14.31 -14.77 -27.92
CA ASN A 449 15.44 -15.67 -28.19
C ASN A 449 15.32 -17.03 -27.45
N ARG A 450 14.40 -17.15 -26.49
CA ARG A 450 14.21 -18.33 -25.63
C ARG A 450 15.49 -18.79 -24.95
N THR A 451 16.26 -17.84 -24.41
CA THR A 451 17.48 -18.15 -23.69
C THR A 451 17.60 -17.38 -22.39
N ASN A 452 18.31 -17.94 -21.41
CA ASN A 452 18.56 -17.29 -20.12
C ASN A 452 19.89 -16.52 -20.21
N ASP A 453 19.85 -15.21 -20.00
CA ASP A 453 20.95 -14.33 -20.39
C ASP A 453 21.47 -13.49 -19.22
N ILE A 454 22.79 -13.30 -19.17
CA ILE A 454 23.45 -12.29 -18.34
C ILE A 454 23.94 -11.19 -19.29
N ASP A 455 23.34 -10.00 -19.21
CA ASP A 455 23.58 -8.91 -20.15
C ASP A 455 24.02 -7.63 -19.45
N ALA A 456 25.31 -7.31 -19.54
CA ALA A 456 25.91 -6.07 -19.07
C ALA A 456 26.22 -5.08 -20.22
N SER A 457 25.56 -5.22 -21.38
CA SER A 457 25.97 -4.51 -22.59
C SER A 457 25.62 -3.02 -22.59
N GLY A 458 26.39 -2.25 -23.35
CA GLY A 458 26.12 -0.82 -23.60
C GLY A 458 26.90 -0.29 -24.80
N THR A 459 27.07 1.03 -24.87
CA THR A 459 28.04 1.67 -25.78
C THR A 459 29.48 1.25 -25.44
N THR A 460 29.72 1.07 -24.14
CA THR A 460 30.83 0.33 -23.56
C THR A 460 30.21 -0.71 -22.63
N ASP A 461 30.54 -1.98 -22.84
CA ASP A 461 30.00 -3.06 -22.01
C ASP A 461 30.56 -2.96 -20.57
N GLY A 462 29.71 -3.26 -19.60
CA GLY A 462 30.10 -3.45 -18.22
C GLY A 462 30.82 -4.79 -18.01
N VAL A 463 31.24 -5.06 -16.78
CA VAL A 463 31.96 -6.29 -16.42
C VAL A 463 31.03 -7.30 -15.78
N VAL A 464 31.03 -8.52 -16.30
CA VAL A 464 30.39 -9.68 -15.68
C VAL A 464 31.44 -10.51 -14.94
N ASN A 465 31.31 -10.62 -13.62
CA ASN A 465 32.17 -11.43 -12.77
C ASN A 465 31.36 -12.55 -12.12
N ILE A 466 31.68 -13.80 -12.44
CA ILE A 466 31.04 -14.97 -11.86
C ILE A 466 32.06 -15.71 -11.01
N ASN A 467 31.81 -15.75 -9.70
CA ASN A 467 32.65 -16.43 -8.72
C ASN A 467 31.86 -17.60 -8.12
N THR A 468 32.31 -18.83 -8.37
CA THR A 468 31.74 -20.04 -7.78
C THR A 468 32.71 -20.68 -6.79
N GLU A 469 32.23 -21.03 -5.59
CA GLU A 469 33.07 -21.72 -4.60
C GLU A 469 33.28 -23.21 -4.92
N ASN A 470 32.43 -23.78 -5.76
CA ASN A 470 32.49 -25.20 -6.13
C ASN A 470 32.65 -25.40 -7.63
N ASP A 471 33.89 -25.62 -8.04
CA ASP A 471 34.26 -25.93 -9.43
C ASP A 471 34.18 -27.44 -9.74
N PHE A 472 33.10 -28.11 -9.28
CA PHE A 472 32.95 -29.56 -9.47
C PHE A 472 32.81 -29.98 -10.95
N LEU A 473 32.75 -29.04 -11.89
CA LEU A 473 32.64 -29.29 -13.32
C LEU A 473 34.00 -29.42 -14.03
N GLU A 474 35.12 -29.03 -13.42
CA GLU A 474 36.46 -29.28 -13.99
C GLU A 474 37.00 -30.70 -13.72
N ARG A 475 36.27 -31.55 -12.99
CA ARG A 475 36.51 -32.99 -13.14
C ARG A 475 35.83 -33.42 -14.42
N GLU A 476 36.60 -33.47 -15.52
CA GLU A 476 36.28 -34.37 -16.62
C GLU A 476 35.72 -35.66 -16.01
N PRO A 477 34.54 -36.13 -16.42
CA PRO A 477 34.06 -37.41 -15.97
C PRO A 477 35.16 -38.38 -16.40
N ASN A 478 35.97 -38.86 -15.44
CA ASN A 478 37.02 -39.84 -15.70
C ASN A 478 36.42 -40.83 -16.67
N SER A 479 36.86 -40.79 -17.94
CA SER A 479 36.26 -41.62 -18.97
C SER A 479 36.31 -43.02 -18.40
N LEU A 480 35.14 -43.63 -18.17
CA LEU A 480 35.11 -45.00 -17.70
C LEU A 480 35.99 -45.79 -18.66
N PRO A 481 36.94 -46.60 -18.16
CA PRO A 481 37.82 -47.38 -19.02
C PRO A 481 36.98 -48.06 -20.11
N THR A 482 37.25 -47.71 -21.37
CA THR A 482 36.54 -48.25 -22.53
C THR A 482 36.80 -49.73 -22.73
N ASP A 483 37.79 -50.28 -22.02
CA ASP A 483 38.04 -51.70 -21.97
C ASP A 483 37.36 -52.33 -20.75
N PRO A 484 36.37 -53.23 -20.94
CA PRO A 484 35.87 -54.04 -19.84
C PRO A 484 37.04 -54.84 -19.25
N ALA A 485 37.28 -54.69 -17.94
CA ALA A 485 38.31 -55.44 -17.24
C ALA A 485 38.21 -56.93 -17.59
N GLN A 486 39.28 -57.51 -18.16
CA GLN A 486 39.26 -58.89 -18.58
C GLN A 486 39.03 -59.81 -17.37
N PRO A 487 38.02 -60.69 -17.41
CA PRO A 487 37.80 -61.66 -16.34
C PRO A 487 38.97 -62.64 -16.31
N GLN A 488 39.77 -62.59 -15.25
CA GLN A 488 40.74 -63.65 -14.97
C GLN A 488 39.96 -64.88 -14.47
N PHE A 489 39.76 -65.85 -15.35
CA PHE A 489 39.22 -67.16 -14.98
C PHE A 489 40.33 -68.01 -14.35
N ASP A 490 40.15 -68.44 -13.10
CA ASP A 490 40.86 -69.60 -12.57
C ASP A 490 39.98 -70.84 -12.80
N GLN A 491 40.40 -71.68 -13.74
CA GLN A 491 39.68 -72.85 -14.20
C GLN A 491 40.11 -74.07 -13.35
N ARG A 492 39.49 -74.25 -12.18
CA ARG A 492 39.60 -75.51 -11.42
C ARG A 492 38.30 -76.30 -11.50
N CYS A 493 38.22 -77.19 -12.49
CA CYS A 493 37.21 -78.22 -12.54
C CYS A 493 37.68 -79.46 -11.76
N GLN A 494 36.92 -79.89 -10.75
CA GLN A 494 36.72 -81.32 -10.49
C GLN A 494 35.22 -81.60 -10.30
N PRO A 495 34.64 -82.58 -11.02
CA PRO A 495 33.21 -82.85 -10.99
C PRO A 495 32.88 -83.89 -9.91
N SER A 496 32.14 -83.49 -8.88
CA SER A 496 31.14 -84.40 -8.31
C SER A 496 30.01 -83.59 -7.68
N ASN A 497 28.82 -83.79 -8.24
CA ASN A 497 27.51 -83.54 -7.67
C ASN A 497 27.18 -82.13 -7.13
N SER A 498 26.51 -81.40 -8.03
CA SER A 498 25.37 -80.52 -7.78
C SER A 498 25.64 -79.06 -7.40
N THR A 499 24.82 -78.21 -8.03
CA THR A 499 24.67 -76.75 -7.94
C THR A 499 25.63 -75.92 -8.80
N GLY A 500 25.03 -75.21 -9.77
CA GLY A 500 25.72 -74.51 -10.85
C GLY A 500 26.49 -73.26 -10.40
N SER A 501 27.45 -72.87 -11.22
CA SER A 501 28.26 -71.67 -11.05
C SER A 501 27.37 -70.43 -10.87
N ARG A 502 27.61 -69.68 -9.79
CA ARG A 502 26.94 -68.41 -9.49
C ARG A 502 27.85 -67.25 -9.85
N PHE A 503 27.34 -66.32 -10.65
CA PHE A 503 27.93 -65.00 -10.88
C PHE A 503 27.48 -64.06 -9.76
N ILE A 504 28.40 -63.30 -9.15
CA ILE A 504 28.05 -62.23 -8.19
C ILE A 504 28.62 -60.93 -8.73
N ASN A 505 27.72 -60.02 -9.12
CA ASN A 505 28.05 -58.62 -9.37
C ASN A 505 27.81 -57.84 -8.08
N THR A 506 28.86 -57.26 -7.49
CA THR A 506 28.77 -56.40 -6.30
C THR A 506 28.76 -54.89 -6.65
N GLY A 507 28.44 -54.54 -7.89
CA GLY A 507 28.23 -53.14 -8.29
C GLY A 507 27.11 -52.47 -7.49
N ARG A 508 27.39 -51.26 -6.98
CA ARG A 508 26.43 -50.45 -6.23
C ARG A 508 25.32 -49.94 -7.17
N GLY A 509 24.09 -50.38 -6.93
CA GLY A 509 22.85 -49.69 -7.31
C GLY A 509 22.56 -49.61 -8.82
N GLY A 510 21.81 -50.58 -9.35
CA GLY A 510 21.32 -50.57 -10.73
C GLY A 510 19.81 -50.84 -10.80
N ILE A 511 19.14 -50.04 -11.63
CA ILE A 511 17.70 -49.99 -11.96
C ILE A 511 17.12 -51.39 -12.21
N PRO A 512 15.85 -51.68 -11.84
CA PRO A 512 15.22 -52.97 -12.07
C PRO A 512 15.27 -53.38 -13.55
N PRO A 513 15.57 -54.65 -13.87
CA PRO A 513 15.73 -55.10 -15.25
C PRO A 513 14.44 -55.01 -16.10
N ARG A 514 13.27 -54.79 -15.48
CA ARG A 514 11.99 -54.49 -16.16
C ARG A 514 11.09 -53.58 -15.30
N PRO A 515 10.21 -52.76 -15.91
CA PRO A 515 9.20 -52.00 -15.17
C PRO A 515 8.25 -52.94 -14.39
N GLY A 516 8.24 -52.84 -13.06
CA GLY A 516 7.32 -53.57 -12.17
C GLY A 516 7.94 -54.60 -11.22
N GLU A 517 9.25 -54.90 -11.29
CA GLU A 517 9.93 -55.79 -10.33
C GLU A 517 10.69 -55.02 -9.25
N ILE A 518 10.47 -55.40 -7.99
CA ILE A 518 11.14 -54.84 -6.81
C ILE A 518 12.41 -55.66 -6.54
N SER A 519 13.59 -55.03 -6.61
CA SER A 519 14.86 -55.63 -6.20
C SER A 519 14.85 -55.97 -4.71
N SER A 520 15.04 -57.25 -4.36
CA SER A 520 14.78 -57.81 -3.03
C SER A 520 15.89 -57.61 -1.99
N ASN A 521 16.83 -56.68 -2.18
CA ASN A 521 17.93 -56.44 -1.23
C ASN A 521 18.13 -54.97 -0.83
N SER A 522 17.06 -54.17 -0.77
CA SER A 522 17.07 -52.98 0.10
C SER A 522 16.66 -53.40 1.51
N PRO A 523 17.37 -52.99 2.59
CA PRO A 523 16.81 -53.12 3.92
C PRO A 523 15.54 -52.26 3.95
N TRP A 524 14.39 -52.93 4.12
CA TRP A 524 13.17 -52.27 4.50
C TRP A 524 13.32 -51.81 5.95
N GLU A 525 13.41 -50.50 6.19
CA GLU A 525 13.04 -49.98 7.50
C GLU A 525 11.52 -49.93 7.59
N ASP A 526 10.97 -50.96 8.22
CA ASP A 526 9.57 -51.01 8.63
C ASP A 526 9.49 -50.61 10.10
N ILE A 527 9.09 -49.36 10.36
CA ILE A 527 8.78 -48.88 11.71
C ILE A 527 7.41 -49.46 12.10
N ARG A 528 7.39 -50.76 12.40
CA ARG A 528 6.26 -51.42 13.04
C ARG A 528 6.30 -51.13 14.54
N ARG A 529 5.29 -50.40 15.03
CA ARG A 529 5.05 -50.28 16.47
C ARG A 529 4.79 -51.69 17.05
N PRO A 530 5.48 -52.11 18.13
CA PRO A 530 5.31 -53.43 18.69
C PRO A 530 3.89 -53.57 19.26
N THR A 531 3.13 -54.53 18.76
CA THR A 531 1.85 -54.94 19.37
C THR A 531 2.13 -55.89 20.52
N THR A 532 1.80 -55.46 21.74
CA THR A 532 1.88 -56.28 22.94
C THR A 532 0.68 -57.22 23.05
N ARG A 533 0.91 -58.54 22.96
CA ARG A 533 0.06 -59.54 23.61
C ARG A 533 0.92 -60.46 24.46
N GLY A 534 0.82 -60.31 25.78
CA GLY A 534 1.42 -61.22 26.75
C GLY A 534 1.31 -60.70 28.18
N ARG A 535 0.30 -61.18 28.91
CA ARG A 535 -0.10 -60.79 30.27
C ARG A 535 1.02 -61.01 31.31
N TYR A 536 1.26 -60.03 32.18
CA TYR A 536 1.47 -60.28 33.62
C TYR A 536 0.95 -59.09 34.45
N ARG A 537 0.27 -59.43 35.55
CA ARG A 537 -0.47 -58.52 36.43
C ARG A 537 0.44 -57.86 37.48
N SER A 538 0.05 -56.63 37.85
CA SER A 538 0.01 -56.04 39.19
C SER A 538 1.06 -54.99 39.61
N ARG A 539 0.50 -53.78 39.86
CA ARG A 539 0.86 -52.70 40.83
C ARG A 539 2.16 -51.95 40.51
N THR A 540 2.19 -50.63 40.28
CA THR A 540 1.55 -49.53 41.02
C THR A 540 1.51 -48.30 40.09
N ALA A 541 0.41 -47.55 40.08
CA ALA A 541 0.20 -46.43 39.15
C ALA A 541 0.97 -45.16 39.58
N LEU A 542 1.87 -44.69 38.70
CA LEU A 542 2.26 -43.28 38.62
C LEU A 542 1.65 -42.75 37.32
N VAL A 543 0.64 -41.89 37.46
CA VAL A 543 -0.05 -41.22 36.35
C VAL A 543 0.92 -40.22 35.73
N LYS A 544 1.40 -40.48 34.51
CA LYS A 544 1.98 -39.45 33.64
C LYS A 544 0.83 -38.70 32.94
N PRO A 545 0.90 -37.36 32.79
CA PRO A 545 -0.13 -36.60 32.09
C PRO A 545 -0.22 -37.04 30.61
N PRO A 546 -1.39 -36.90 29.97
CA PRO A 546 -1.57 -37.29 28.58
C PRO A 546 -0.70 -36.40 27.67
N VAL A 547 0.15 -37.03 26.87
CA VAL A 547 0.87 -36.38 25.77
C VAL A 547 -0.18 -35.97 24.73
N GLN A 548 -0.33 -34.67 24.50
CA GLN A 548 -1.17 -34.15 23.41
C GLN A 548 -0.58 -34.61 22.07
N PRO A 549 -1.40 -35.02 21.09
CA PRO A 549 -0.94 -35.28 19.73
C PRO A 549 -0.33 -33.99 19.14
N PRO A 550 0.66 -34.10 18.24
CA PRO A 550 1.30 -32.93 17.64
C PRO A 550 0.22 -32.10 16.97
N THR A 551 0.03 -30.88 17.48
CA THR A 551 -0.84 -29.90 16.86
C THR A 551 -0.20 -29.53 15.53
N THR A 552 -0.81 -29.95 14.42
CA THR A 552 -0.62 -29.25 13.15
C THR A 552 -0.84 -27.76 13.43
N PRO A 553 0.09 -26.87 13.05
CA PRO A 553 -0.13 -25.44 13.17
C PRO A 553 -1.47 -25.14 12.50
N LYS A 554 -2.41 -24.56 13.24
CA LYS A 554 -3.62 -24.02 12.61
C LYS A 554 -3.14 -23.04 11.53
N PRO A 555 -3.66 -23.08 10.29
CA PRO A 555 -3.29 -22.09 9.29
C PRO A 555 -3.50 -20.71 9.90
N LYS A 556 -2.42 -19.90 9.96
CA LYS A 556 -2.53 -18.50 10.36
C LYS A 556 -3.53 -17.87 9.41
N ARG A 557 -4.61 -17.31 9.96
CA ARG A 557 -5.62 -16.63 9.17
C ARG A 557 -4.96 -15.39 8.58
N ILE A 558 -4.96 -15.24 7.26
CA ILE A 558 -4.59 -13.98 6.60
C ILE A 558 -5.62 -12.94 7.07
N ILE A 559 -5.14 -11.86 7.67
CA ILE A 559 -5.95 -10.74 8.13
C ILE A 559 -5.56 -9.55 7.26
N GLU A 560 -6.53 -8.98 6.55
CA GLU A 560 -6.32 -7.76 5.78
C GLU A 560 -5.90 -6.62 6.72
N ALA A 561 -5.02 -5.73 6.26
CA ALA A 561 -4.77 -4.50 7.00
C ALA A 561 -6.07 -3.69 7.10
N GLN A 562 -6.50 -3.39 8.33
CA GLN A 562 -7.77 -2.69 8.61
C GLN A 562 -7.55 -1.27 9.14
N GLY A 563 -6.30 -0.84 9.32
CA GLY A 563 -5.99 0.50 9.81
C GLY A 563 -4.58 0.95 9.46
N ILE A 564 -4.39 2.27 9.43
CA ILE A 564 -3.13 2.95 9.12
C ILE A 564 -2.77 3.83 10.33
N MET A 565 -1.56 3.68 10.89
CA MET A 565 -1.02 4.63 11.90
C MET A 565 0.08 5.47 11.27
N ILE A 566 0.17 6.73 11.68
CA ILE A 566 1.26 7.64 11.31
C ILE A 566 1.88 8.15 12.60
N ASP A 567 3.20 7.98 12.77
CA ASP A 567 3.90 8.52 13.95
C ASP A 567 4.21 10.02 13.83
N ALA A 568 4.83 10.59 14.87
CA ALA A 568 5.14 12.02 14.94
C ALA A 568 6.17 12.46 13.86
N GLU A 569 6.93 11.51 13.33
CA GLU A 569 7.93 11.70 12.29
C GLU A 569 7.38 11.49 10.87
N GLY A 570 6.13 11.05 10.72
CA GLY A 570 5.46 10.85 9.43
C GLY A 570 5.62 9.44 8.84
N ASN A 571 6.07 8.46 9.61
CA ASN A 571 6.19 7.07 9.16
C ASN A 571 4.83 6.36 9.21
N ILE A 572 4.51 5.59 8.17
CA ILE A 572 3.23 4.89 8.01
C ILE A 572 3.35 3.43 8.46
N PHE A 573 2.40 2.98 9.30
CA PHE A 573 2.27 1.60 9.78
C PHE A 573 0.92 1.00 9.38
N LEU A 574 0.92 -0.19 8.76
CA LEU A 574 -0.29 -0.95 8.48
C LEU A 574 -0.62 -1.87 9.67
N THR A 575 -1.88 -1.88 10.10
CA THR A 575 -2.32 -2.64 11.28
C THR A 575 -3.50 -3.54 10.94
N ALA A 576 -3.52 -4.74 11.53
CA ALA A 576 -4.58 -5.74 11.35
C ALA A 576 -5.87 -5.43 12.16
N TYR A 577 -5.86 -4.35 12.94
CA TYR A 577 -6.98 -3.89 13.77
C TYR A 577 -7.24 -2.41 13.47
N PRO A 578 -8.50 -1.96 13.44
CA PRO A 578 -8.80 -0.54 13.29
C PRO A 578 -8.10 0.26 14.39
N THR A 579 -7.36 1.29 13.99
CA THR A 579 -6.52 2.09 14.86
C THR A 579 -7.40 2.93 15.79
N THR A 580 -7.55 2.49 17.03
CA THR A 580 -8.04 3.35 18.11
C THR A 580 -6.86 4.21 18.53
N VAL A 581 -6.87 5.48 18.12
CA VAL A 581 -5.82 6.43 18.51
C VAL A 581 -5.93 6.61 20.02
N THR A 582 -4.96 6.09 20.77
CA THR A 582 -4.82 6.42 22.19
C THR A 582 -4.12 7.78 22.24
N PRO A 583 -4.73 8.84 22.78
CA PRO A 583 -4.03 10.11 22.92
C PRO A 583 -2.86 9.92 23.87
N ASP A 584 -1.65 10.25 23.44
CA ASP A 584 -0.51 10.45 24.33
C ASP A 584 -0.83 11.59 25.30
N GLY A 585 -1.45 11.23 26.41
CA GLY A 585 -1.67 12.10 27.55
C GLY A 585 -0.37 12.23 28.33
N PHE A 586 0.32 13.34 28.13
CA PHE A 586 1.26 13.92 29.09
C PHE A 586 0.73 13.75 30.53
N ARG A 587 1.26 12.77 31.28
CA ARG A 587 1.16 12.78 32.73
C ARG A 587 2.49 13.15 33.33
N GLN A 588 2.50 14.41 33.76
CA GLN A 588 3.37 14.95 34.80
C GLN A 588 3.58 13.93 35.92
N VAL A 589 4.85 13.85 36.32
CA VAL A 589 5.34 13.19 37.54
C VAL A 589 4.62 13.77 38.77
N PRO A 590 4.02 12.95 39.66
CA PRO A 590 3.85 13.32 41.05
C PRO A 590 4.91 12.59 41.89
N GLY A 591 5.61 13.38 42.70
CA GLY A 591 6.69 12.90 43.56
C GLY A 591 6.27 11.86 44.58
N SER A 592 7.18 10.89 44.77
CA SER A 592 7.51 10.17 46.00
C SER A 592 6.40 9.83 47.00
N CYS A 593 6.23 8.53 47.26
CA CYS A 593 6.16 8.05 48.64
C CYS A 593 6.77 6.66 48.77
N TYR A 594 7.54 6.50 49.86
CA TYR A 594 8.54 5.47 50.12
C TYR A 594 7.98 4.07 50.45
N LEU A 595 8.87 3.09 50.22
CA LEU A 595 8.91 1.71 50.71
C LEU A 595 8.36 1.50 52.14
N ARG A 596 7.44 0.54 52.28
CA ARG A 596 7.65 -0.68 53.07
C ARG A 596 6.72 -1.81 52.62
#